data_AF-A0A0S2TJB2-F1
#
_entry.id   AF-A0A0S2TJB2-F1
#
_cell.length_a   1.000
_cell.length_b   1.000
_cell.length_c   1.000
_cell.angle_alpha   90.00
_cell.angle_beta   90.00
_cell.angle_gamma   90.00
#
_symmetry.space_group_name_H-M   'P 1'
#
loop_
_entity.id
_entity.type
_entity.pdbx_description
1 polymer ?
#
loop_
_entity_poly.entity_id
_entity_poly.type
_entity_poly.pdbx_seq_one_letter_code
_entity_poly.pdbx_strand_id
1 'polypeptide(L)'
;MDEKIVLTRQQILSSALKVSKCRSLVKRRFQSLGLKYADSQEVRDRLTMIEKNAFHHLGKFCQSNDIDSLFSMANTLSELFLLKGELITTDPFGDRETSYWSVPQGSCHEWIQSLTTSEGPERKFVSFRISFDNNDVRCDLVKKNARMLGCYLLPYFVDLTRTVGAFINLPGSVSFKQVQRIKPQIHPETTHSHIVTIEDSPFLSRLKFKIITAIDQLPDPNGLYTNTFNSIIDRALLTHLKTEQEKIDSPRVCKNVISAFADSTLSLPVFNIGLNEQYRYWTPWGINFIEFSRQAAKARTAVFVPDVGQIEWKSAEHKELAELSLIDQIIPKQYHWLLGIPTMWRNNYCNHDQRLALFREWRESNGCG
;
A
#
# COMPACT_ATOMS: atom_id res chain seq x y z
N MET A 1 17.93 -26.40 -20.72
CA MET A 1 18.90 -25.34 -20.38
C MET A 1 18.10 -24.18 -19.84
N ASP A 2 18.46 -23.64 -18.69
CA ASP A 2 17.79 -22.43 -18.18
C ASP A 2 18.14 -21.25 -19.07
N GLU A 3 17.12 -20.68 -19.71
CA GLU A 3 17.28 -19.53 -20.58
C GLU A 3 17.78 -18.33 -19.76
N LYS A 4 18.81 -17.66 -20.26
CA LYS A 4 19.38 -16.44 -19.67
C LYS A 4 19.28 -15.31 -20.66
N ILE A 5 18.87 -14.14 -20.17
CA ILE A 5 18.82 -12.90 -20.94
C ILE A 5 19.63 -11.82 -20.22
N VAL A 6 20.21 -10.90 -20.98
CA VAL A 6 20.89 -9.73 -20.43
C VAL A 6 20.16 -8.49 -20.92
N LEU A 7 19.68 -7.67 -19.99
CA LEU A 7 18.95 -6.45 -20.30
C LEU A 7 19.72 -5.23 -19.84
N THR A 8 19.74 -4.20 -20.67
CA THR A 8 20.26 -2.88 -20.29
C THR A 8 19.28 -2.16 -19.39
N ARG A 9 19.79 -1.20 -18.60
CA ARG A 9 18.93 -0.30 -17.80
C ARG A 9 17.82 0.35 -18.62
N GLN A 10 18.10 0.73 -19.87
CA GLN A 10 17.12 1.36 -20.75
C GLN A 10 16.02 0.39 -21.19
N GLN A 11 16.33 -0.88 -21.44
CA GLN A 11 15.31 -1.89 -21.78
C GLN A 11 14.36 -2.15 -20.61
N ILE A 12 14.90 -2.19 -19.38
CA ILE A 12 14.14 -2.39 -18.14
C ILE A 12 13.27 -1.15 -17.85
N LEU A 13 13.86 0.05 -17.87
CA LEU A 13 13.18 1.31 -17.52
C LEU A 13 12.64 2.07 -18.74
N SER A 14 12.39 1.38 -19.85
CA SER A 14 12.09 1.95 -21.18
C SER A 14 10.87 2.88 -21.22
N SER A 15 10.00 2.84 -20.20
CA SER A 15 8.83 3.70 -20.09
C SER A 15 9.12 4.94 -19.23
N ALA A 16 9.69 5.96 -19.86
CA ALA A 16 9.83 7.28 -19.23
C ALA A 16 8.47 7.79 -18.71
N LEU A 17 8.49 8.30 -17.48
CA LEU A 17 7.30 8.83 -16.82
C LEU A 17 6.80 10.06 -17.59
N LYS A 18 5.63 9.95 -18.24
CA LYS A 18 5.04 11.10 -18.93
C LYS A 18 4.47 12.06 -17.88
N VAL A 19 5.07 13.25 -17.74
CA VAL A 19 4.62 14.30 -16.81
C VAL A 19 3.12 14.58 -16.94
N SER A 20 2.61 14.64 -18.17
CA SER A 20 1.17 14.85 -18.45
C SER A 20 0.28 13.75 -17.88
N LYS A 21 0.70 12.48 -17.94
CA LYS A 21 -0.04 11.36 -17.35
C LYS A 21 -0.05 11.43 -15.84
N CYS A 22 1.07 11.81 -15.23
CA CYS A 22 1.17 11.92 -13.78
C CYS A 22 0.33 13.09 -13.24
N ARG A 23 0.37 14.23 -13.91
CA ARG A 23 -0.49 15.36 -13.58
C ARG A 23 -1.98 15.02 -13.73
N SER A 24 -2.34 14.30 -14.81
CA SER A 24 -3.71 13.82 -15.01
C SER A 24 -4.17 12.89 -13.89
N LEU A 25 -3.29 11.96 -13.44
CA LEU A 25 -3.58 11.10 -12.30
C LEU A 25 -3.85 11.92 -11.05
N VAL A 26 -2.94 12.81 -10.64
CA VAL A 26 -3.11 13.66 -9.46
C VAL A 26 -4.42 14.45 -9.52
N LYS A 27 -4.70 15.12 -10.64
CA LYS A 27 -5.95 15.88 -10.83
C LYS A 27 -7.19 15.01 -10.62
N ARG A 28 -7.23 13.84 -11.25
CA ARG A 28 -8.34 12.89 -11.11
C ARG A 28 -8.49 12.43 -9.65
N ARG A 29 -7.39 12.23 -8.93
CA ARG A 29 -7.41 11.80 -7.53
C ARG A 29 -7.92 12.91 -6.60
N PHE A 30 -7.48 14.15 -6.79
CA PHE A 30 -8.04 15.29 -6.04
C PHE A 30 -9.53 15.49 -6.32
N GLN A 31 -9.98 15.32 -7.57
CA GLN A 31 -11.41 15.34 -7.90
C GLN A 31 -12.19 14.25 -7.16
N SER A 32 -11.62 13.04 -7.01
CA SER A 32 -12.26 11.96 -6.26
C SER A 32 -12.29 12.14 -4.74
N LEU A 33 -11.53 13.09 -4.17
CA LEU A 33 -11.65 13.47 -2.75
C LEU A 33 -12.91 14.28 -2.45
N GLY A 34 -13.78 14.49 -3.45
CA GLY A 34 -15.10 15.05 -3.23
C GLY A 34 -15.12 16.58 -3.23
N LEU A 35 -14.27 17.23 -4.03
CA LEU A 35 -14.26 18.70 -4.19
C LEU A 35 -15.66 19.30 -4.47
N LYS A 36 -16.53 18.54 -5.15
CA LYS A 36 -17.93 18.91 -5.42
C LYS A 36 -18.82 18.99 -4.16
N TYR A 37 -18.39 18.39 -3.05
CA TYR A 37 -19.05 18.37 -1.75
C TYR A 37 -18.41 19.34 -0.74
N ALA A 38 -17.49 20.19 -1.19
CA ALA A 38 -16.98 21.29 -0.37
C ALA A 38 -18.03 22.39 -0.31
N ASP A 39 -18.49 22.72 0.90
CA ASP A 39 -19.53 23.73 1.10
C ASP A 39 -18.95 25.14 1.31
N SER A 40 -17.69 25.26 1.73
CA SER A 40 -17.02 26.55 1.94
C SER A 40 -15.93 26.84 0.91
N GLN A 41 -15.73 28.13 0.59
CA GLN A 41 -14.65 28.56 -0.29
C GLN A 41 -13.27 28.25 0.31
N GLU A 42 -13.13 28.37 1.63
CA GLU A 42 -11.90 28.04 2.36
C GLU A 42 -11.45 26.57 2.12
N VAL A 43 -12.38 25.61 2.16
CA VAL A 43 -12.06 24.20 1.90
C VAL A 43 -11.60 24.01 0.45
N ARG A 44 -12.25 24.69 -0.51
CA ARG A 44 -11.84 24.64 -1.92
C ARG A 44 -10.44 25.21 -2.11
N ASP A 45 -10.17 26.39 -1.56
CA ASP A 45 -8.89 27.10 -1.68
C ASP A 45 -7.76 26.28 -1.08
N ARG A 46 -7.98 25.69 0.11
CA ARG A 46 -6.99 24.83 0.76
C ARG A 46 -6.71 23.57 -0.06
N LEU A 47 -7.72 22.90 -0.61
CA LEU A 47 -7.52 21.74 -1.49
C LEU A 47 -6.76 22.12 -2.78
N THR A 48 -7.11 23.25 -3.40
CA THR A 48 -6.41 23.77 -4.59
C THR A 48 -4.95 24.09 -4.27
N MET A 49 -4.65 24.64 -3.09
CA MET A 49 -3.28 24.90 -2.65
C MET A 49 -2.48 23.59 -2.48
N ILE A 50 -3.05 22.57 -1.82
CA ILE A 50 -2.41 21.25 -1.67
C ILE A 50 -2.16 20.63 -3.05
N GLU A 51 -3.14 20.68 -3.95
CA GLU A 51 -3.02 20.16 -5.33
C GLU A 51 -1.90 20.89 -6.11
N LYS A 52 -1.84 22.22 -6.04
CA LYS A 52 -0.82 23.03 -6.71
C LYS A 52 0.59 22.70 -6.20
N ASN A 53 0.76 22.56 -4.89
CA ASN A 53 2.04 22.19 -4.29
C ASN A 53 2.44 20.75 -4.67
N ALA A 54 1.49 19.81 -4.68
CA ALA A 54 1.72 18.45 -5.15
C ALA A 54 2.17 18.43 -6.62
N PHE A 55 1.57 19.25 -7.50
CA PHE A 55 2.02 19.38 -8.90
C PHE A 55 3.43 19.95 -9.03
N HIS A 56 3.79 20.92 -8.19
CA HIS A 56 5.14 21.48 -8.18
C HIS A 56 6.19 20.43 -7.82
N HIS A 57 5.98 19.69 -6.74
CA HIS A 57 6.88 18.62 -6.31
C HIS A 57 6.96 17.47 -7.31
N LEU A 58 5.81 17.06 -7.86
CA LEU A 58 5.76 16.05 -8.93
C LEU A 58 6.52 16.52 -10.19
N GLY A 59 6.41 17.80 -10.54
CA GLY A 59 7.13 18.40 -11.66
C GLY A 59 8.65 18.29 -11.48
N LYS A 60 9.15 18.64 -10.29
CA LYS A 60 10.58 18.47 -9.93
C LYS A 60 10.99 17.00 -10.00
N PHE A 61 10.22 16.12 -9.38
CA PHE A 61 10.48 14.68 -9.40
C PHE A 61 10.60 14.12 -10.82
N CYS A 62 9.70 14.51 -11.73
CA CYS A 62 9.75 14.04 -13.12
C CYS A 62 11.00 14.54 -13.89
N GLN A 63 11.62 15.64 -13.46
CA GLN A 63 12.81 16.21 -14.08
C GLN A 63 14.10 15.60 -13.54
N SER A 64 14.21 15.44 -12.22
CA SER A 64 15.45 15.01 -11.55
C SER A 64 15.45 13.55 -11.11
N ASN A 65 14.28 12.88 -11.09
CA ASN A 65 14.10 11.54 -10.54
C ASN A 65 14.61 11.41 -9.08
N ASP A 66 14.47 12.50 -8.32
CA ASP A 66 14.99 12.68 -6.98
C ASP A 66 13.94 12.36 -5.91
N ILE A 67 14.30 11.49 -4.96
CA ILE A 67 13.39 11.05 -3.91
C ILE A 67 13.00 12.16 -2.94
N ASP A 68 13.82 13.20 -2.75
CA ASP A 68 13.49 14.33 -1.87
C ASP A 68 12.27 15.11 -2.38
N SER A 69 12.07 15.12 -3.69
CA SER A 69 10.87 15.67 -4.32
C SER A 69 9.64 14.82 -4.00
N LEU A 70 9.76 13.50 -3.89
CA LEU A 70 8.67 12.62 -3.44
C LEU A 70 8.38 12.79 -1.95
N PHE A 71 9.41 12.93 -1.10
CA PHE A 71 9.21 13.24 0.32
C PHE A 71 8.53 14.60 0.54
N SER A 72 8.92 15.61 -0.25
CA SER A 72 8.26 16.92 -0.20
C SER A 72 6.79 16.84 -0.65
N MET A 73 6.51 16.03 -1.68
CA MET A 73 5.14 15.74 -2.09
C MET A 73 4.37 14.99 -1.01
N ALA A 74 4.96 13.97 -0.37
CA ALA A 74 4.37 13.27 0.75
C ALA A 74 3.99 14.22 1.89
N ASN A 75 4.90 15.09 2.32
CA ASN A 75 4.63 16.08 3.35
C ASN A 75 3.44 16.98 2.99
N THR A 76 3.36 17.44 1.73
CA THR A 76 2.20 18.19 1.23
C THR A 76 0.90 17.36 1.30
N LEU A 77 0.93 16.10 0.86
CA LEU A 77 -0.23 15.21 0.85
C LEU A 77 -0.68 14.83 2.27
N SER A 78 0.20 14.88 3.26
CA SER A 78 -0.14 14.55 4.65
C SER A 78 -1.25 15.44 5.21
N GLU A 79 -1.37 16.69 4.74
CA GLU A 79 -2.45 17.60 5.12
C GLU A 79 -3.84 17.06 4.78
N LEU A 80 -3.95 16.18 3.78
CA LEU A 80 -5.20 15.53 3.41
C LEU A 80 -5.76 14.66 4.55
N PHE A 81 -4.94 14.24 5.52
CA PHE A 81 -5.44 13.56 6.73
C PHE A 81 -6.29 14.45 7.65
N LEU A 82 -6.29 15.77 7.44
CA LEU A 82 -7.23 16.69 8.08
C LEU A 82 -8.56 16.77 7.34
N LEU A 83 -8.63 16.31 6.08
CA LEU A 83 -9.87 16.30 5.32
C LEU A 83 -10.80 15.21 5.88
N LYS A 84 -12.00 15.64 6.30
CA LYS A 84 -13.07 14.78 6.80
C LYS A 84 -14.32 14.95 5.97
N GLY A 85 -15.06 13.85 5.82
CA GLY A 85 -16.37 13.85 5.20
C GLY A 85 -17.45 13.40 6.16
N GLU A 86 -18.64 13.98 6.07
CA GLU A 86 -19.82 13.60 6.83
C GLU A 86 -20.95 13.25 5.86
N LEU A 87 -21.38 12.00 5.89
CA LEU A 87 -22.49 11.46 5.11
C LEU A 87 -23.70 11.31 6.01
N ILE A 88 -24.83 11.84 5.56
CA ILE A 88 -26.15 11.60 6.15
C ILE A 88 -26.90 10.69 5.20
N THR A 89 -27.40 9.57 5.73
CA THR A 89 -28.30 8.64 5.04
C THR A 89 -29.59 8.48 5.84
N THR A 90 -30.66 8.00 5.22
CA THR A 90 -31.82 7.45 5.95
C THR A 90 -31.89 5.94 5.75
N ASP A 91 -32.22 5.23 6.81
CA ASP A 91 -32.54 3.80 6.74
C ASP A 91 -33.93 3.56 6.10
N PRO A 92 -34.38 2.31 5.93
CA PRO A 92 -35.71 2.02 5.37
C PRO A 92 -36.88 2.51 6.21
N PHE A 93 -36.68 2.78 7.50
CA PHE A 93 -37.70 3.27 8.43
C PHE A 93 -37.78 4.81 8.47
N GLY A 94 -36.83 5.49 7.81
CA GLY A 94 -36.75 6.94 7.70
C GLY A 94 -35.85 7.59 8.76
N ASP A 95 -35.19 6.80 9.59
CA ASP A 95 -34.27 7.29 10.62
C ASP A 95 -32.95 7.74 9.99
N ARG A 96 -32.43 8.88 10.46
CA ARG A 96 -31.19 9.45 9.95
C ARG A 96 -29.98 8.80 10.61
N GLU A 97 -29.06 8.33 9.78
CA GLU A 97 -27.75 7.84 10.19
C GLU A 97 -26.63 8.75 9.67
N THR A 98 -25.61 8.95 10.51
CA THR A 98 -24.40 9.71 10.15
C THR A 98 -23.20 8.78 10.05
N SER A 99 -22.54 8.80 8.89
CA SER A 99 -21.30 8.07 8.62
C SER A 99 -20.17 9.05 8.30
N TYR A 100 -18.94 8.70 8.66
CA TYR A 100 -17.78 9.58 8.47
C TYR A 100 -16.76 9.01 7.49
N TRP A 101 -16.27 9.90 6.63
CA TRP A 101 -15.25 9.60 5.65
C TRP A 101 -13.90 10.22 6.01
N SER A 102 -12.82 9.53 5.64
CA SER A 102 -11.45 10.06 5.69
C SER A 102 -10.62 9.52 4.53
N VAL A 103 -9.55 10.24 4.19
CA VAL A 103 -8.73 9.98 2.99
C VAL A 103 -8.22 8.54 2.85
N PRO A 104 -7.83 7.80 3.92
CA PRO A 104 -7.46 6.38 3.80
C PRO A 104 -8.54 5.45 3.23
N GLN A 105 -9.82 5.88 3.25
CA GLN A 105 -10.92 5.13 2.65
C GLN A 105 -10.98 5.26 1.12
N GLY A 106 -10.17 6.15 0.52
CA GLY A 106 -10.08 6.32 -0.93
C GLY A 106 -11.14 7.26 -1.47
N SER A 107 -11.65 7.01 -2.68
CA SER A 107 -12.60 7.91 -3.36
C SER A 107 -13.89 8.11 -2.54
N CYS A 108 -14.28 9.37 -2.33
CA CYS A 108 -15.55 9.69 -1.66
C CYS A 108 -16.74 9.07 -2.39
N HIS A 109 -16.70 9.08 -3.72
CA HIS A 109 -17.81 8.57 -4.52
C HIS A 109 -17.97 7.04 -4.38
N GLU A 110 -16.85 6.31 -4.48
CA GLU A 110 -16.85 4.85 -4.30
C GLU A 110 -17.24 4.47 -2.87
N TRP A 111 -16.78 5.25 -1.88
CA TRP A 111 -17.13 5.03 -0.48
C TRP A 111 -18.62 5.29 -0.21
N ILE A 112 -19.19 6.40 -0.68
CA ILE A 112 -20.64 6.68 -0.56
C ILE A 112 -21.43 5.55 -1.22
N GLN A 113 -21.06 5.16 -2.43
CA GLN A 113 -21.73 4.08 -3.16
C GLN A 113 -21.65 2.75 -2.37
N SER A 114 -20.51 2.44 -1.76
CA SER A 114 -20.38 1.22 -0.96
C SER A 114 -21.34 1.19 0.24
N LEU A 115 -21.73 2.34 0.78
CA LEU A 115 -22.67 2.44 1.91
C LEU A 115 -24.14 2.46 1.47
N THR A 116 -24.44 3.03 0.31
CA THR A 116 -25.83 3.15 -0.20
C THR A 116 -26.28 1.95 -1.02
N THR A 117 -25.35 1.12 -1.49
CA THR A 117 -25.62 0.00 -2.43
C THR A 117 -25.21 -1.36 -1.88
N SER A 118 -24.79 -1.44 -0.60
CA SER A 118 -24.40 -2.71 0.03
C SER A 118 -25.57 -3.70 0.16
N GLU A 119 -25.28 -5.00 0.29
CA GLU A 119 -26.23 -6.14 0.40
C GLU A 119 -27.17 -6.11 1.63
N GLY A 120 -27.29 -4.96 2.31
CA GLY A 120 -28.17 -4.74 3.46
C GLY A 120 -29.44 -3.94 3.12
N PRO A 121 -30.21 -3.52 4.15
CA PRO A 121 -31.35 -2.64 3.96
C PRO A 121 -30.94 -1.35 3.23
N GLU A 122 -31.65 -1.02 2.14
CA GLU A 122 -31.32 0.10 1.26
C GLU A 122 -31.29 1.42 2.03
N ARG A 123 -30.09 2.02 2.13
CA ARG A 123 -29.89 3.33 2.75
C ARG A 123 -29.99 4.41 1.68
N LYS A 124 -30.89 5.37 1.88
CA LYS A 124 -31.05 6.50 0.95
C LYS A 124 -30.07 7.61 1.28
N PHE A 125 -29.37 8.11 0.27
CA PHE A 125 -28.49 9.27 0.38
C PHE A 125 -29.28 10.53 0.72
N VAL A 126 -28.85 11.29 1.74
CA VAL A 126 -29.40 12.61 2.06
C VAL A 126 -28.42 13.71 1.67
N SER A 127 -27.22 13.68 2.24
CA SER A 127 -26.20 14.70 1.98
C SER A 127 -24.81 14.19 2.31
N PHE A 128 -23.80 14.71 1.61
CA PHE A 128 -22.40 14.51 1.98
C PHE A 128 -21.67 15.84 1.93
N ARG A 129 -20.88 16.12 2.96
CA ARG A 129 -20.12 17.38 3.10
C ARG A 129 -18.68 17.06 3.44
N ILE A 130 -17.74 17.81 2.88
CA ILE A 130 -16.33 17.75 3.27
C ILE A 130 -15.87 19.04 3.94
N SER A 131 -15.02 18.90 4.94
CA SER A 131 -14.40 20.01 5.67
C SER A 131 -12.99 19.62 6.13
N PHE A 132 -12.17 20.60 6.47
CA PHE A 132 -10.93 20.35 7.18
C PHE A 132 -11.17 20.34 8.69
N ASP A 133 -10.60 19.36 9.35
CA ASP A 133 -10.55 19.30 10.81
C ASP A 133 -9.65 20.43 11.34
N ASN A 134 -10.19 21.19 12.28
CA ASN A 134 -9.54 22.34 12.91
C ASN A 134 -9.09 22.02 14.34
N ASN A 135 -9.17 20.77 14.78
CA ASN A 135 -8.67 20.36 16.08
C ASN A 135 -7.13 20.45 16.14
N ASP A 136 -6.61 21.25 17.08
CA ASP A 136 -5.16 21.50 17.20
C ASP A 136 -4.35 20.22 17.45
N VAL A 137 -4.86 19.30 18.28
CA VAL A 137 -4.18 18.02 18.58
C VAL A 137 -4.03 17.18 17.30
N ARG A 138 -5.06 17.16 16.45
CA ARG A 138 -5.00 16.46 15.16
C ARG A 138 -4.05 17.14 14.19
N CYS A 139 -4.08 18.48 14.12
CA CYS A 139 -3.14 19.25 13.31
C CYS A 139 -1.69 18.93 13.69
N ASP A 140 -1.38 18.90 14.98
CA ASP A 140 -0.04 18.58 15.48
C ASP A 140 0.35 17.14 15.23
N LEU A 141 -0.58 16.19 15.37
CA LEU A 141 -0.34 14.78 15.05
C LEU A 141 -0.04 14.59 13.57
N VAL A 142 -0.79 15.24 12.67
CA VAL A 142 -0.54 15.18 11.23
C VAL A 142 0.83 15.78 10.90
N LYS A 143 1.17 16.94 11.46
CA LYS A 143 2.48 17.58 11.28
C LYS A 143 3.62 16.68 11.76
N LYS A 144 3.51 16.10 12.96
CA LYS A 144 4.54 15.23 13.56
C LYS A 144 4.76 13.95 12.73
N ASN A 145 3.72 13.46 12.07
CA ASN A 145 3.77 12.21 11.30
C ASN A 145 3.68 12.44 9.78
N ALA A 146 3.96 13.66 9.30
CA ALA A 146 3.72 14.07 7.92
C ALA A 146 4.39 13.14 6.90
N ARG A 147 5.63 12.73 7.17
CA ARG A 147 6.41 11.81 6.32
C ARG A 147 5.68 10.47 6.15
N MET A 148 5.31 9.81 7.26
CA MET A 148 4.63 8.52 7.25
C MET A 148 3.27 8.59 6.56
N LEU A 149 2.43 9.55 6.98
CA LEU A 149 1.08 9.74 6.45
C LEU A 149 1.11 10.09 4.95
N GLY A 150 2.00 11.00 4.58
CA GLY A 150 2.22 11.39 3.19
C GLY A 150 2.69 10.23 2.31
N CYS A 151 3.68 9.46 2.77
CA CYS A 151 4.20 8.31 2.03
C CYS A 151 3.15 7.22 1.85
N TYR A 152 2.31 6.98 2.87
CA TYR A 152 1.14 6.10 2.77
C TYR A 152 0.21 6.50 1.62
N LEU A 153 0.00 7.80 1.37
CA LEU A 153 -0.86 8.28 0.29
C LEU A 153 -0.18 8.35 -1.09
N LEU A 154 1.15 8.36 -1.15
CA LEU A 154 1.88 8.55 -2.41
C LEU A 154 1.41 7.62 -3.55
N PRO A 155 1.24 6.29 -3.37
CA PRO A 155 0.79 5.40 -4.45
C PRO A 155 -0.59 5.73 -5.01
N TYR A 156 -1.44 6.39 -4.23
CA TYR A 156 -2.75 6.83 -4.73
C TYR A 156 -2.60 7.92 -5.81
N PHE A 157 -1.62 8.80 -5.63
CA PHE A 157 -1.37 10.00 -6.45
C PHE A 157 -0.26 9.82 -7.50
N VAL A 158 0.68 8.90 -7.28
CA VAL A 158 1.86 8.65 -8.12
C VAL A 158 1.92 7.19 -8.52
N ASP A 159 2.11 6.91 -9.81
CA ASP A 159 2.32 5.55 -10.31
C ASP A 159 3.75 5.08 -9.99
N LEU A 160 3.94 4.56 -8.78
CA LEU A 160 5.24 4.12 -8.28
C LEU A 160 5.80 2.92 -9.05
N THR A 161 4.94 2.15 -9.74
CA THR A 161 5.42 1.07 -10.63
C THR A 161 6.30 1.64 -11.72
N ARG A 162 5.90 2.75 -12.36
CA ARG A 162 6.67 3.37 -13.44
C ARG A 162 7.87 4.18 -12.97
N THR A 163 8.01 4.38 -11.66
CA THR A 163 9.10 5.19 -11.07
C THR A 163 10.06 4.35 -10.24
N VAL A 164 10.01 3.02 -10.35
CA VAL A 164 10.86 2.11 -9.55
C VAL A 164 12.35 2.44 -9.65
N GLY A 165 12.83 2.95 -10.80
CA GLY A 165 14.21 3.41 -10.98
C GLY A 165 14.62 4.62 -10.12
N ALA A 166 13.67 5.30 -9.46
CA ALA A 166 13.95 6.27 -8.42
C ALA A 166 14.46 5.58 -7.14
N PHE A 167 14.01 4.37 -6.84
CA PHE A 167 14.24 3.66 -5.58
C PHE A 167 15.44 2.71 -5.60
N ILE A 168 15.71 2.10 -6.75
CA ILE A 168 16.71 1.03 -6.89
C ILE A 168 17.93 1.48 -7.71
N ASN A 169 19.07 0.90 -7.41
CA ASN A 169 20.26 0.91 -8.25
C ASN A 169 20.17 -0.22 -9.28
N LEU A 170 20.26 0.14 -10.55
CA LEU A 170 20.37 -0.81 -11.66
C LEU A 170 21.73 -0.61 -12.34
N PRO A 171 22.59 -1.64 -12.39
CA PRO A 171 23.83 -1.58 -13.15
C PRO A 171 23.54 -1.39 -14.65
N GLY A 172 24.59 -1.07 -15.43
CA GLY A 172 24.44 -0.82 -16.87
C GLY A 172 23.74 -1.96 -17.64
N SER A 173 24.01 -3.20 -17.21
CA SER A 173 23.33 -4.41 -17.64
C SER A 173 23.02 -5.32 -16.44
N VAL A 174 21.89 -6.02 -16.50
CA VAL A 174 21.43 -6.98 -15.50
C VAL A 174 21.20 -8.32 -16.18
N SER A 175 21.66 -9.40 -15.55
CA SER A 175 21.48 -10.76 -16.06
C SER A 175 20.24 -11.36 -15.42
N PHE A 176 19.35 -11.90 -16.24
CA PHE A 176 18.14 -12.56 -15.75
C PHE A 176 18.14 -14.03 -16.13
N LYS A 177 17.64 -14.86 -15.22
CA LYS A 177 17.41 -16.28 -15.41
C LYS A 177 15.92 -16.55 -15.48
N GLN A 178 15.53 -17.48 -16.35
CA GLN A 178 14.17 -17.95 -16.42
C GLN A 178 13.72 -18.53 -15.08
N VAL A 179 12.53 -18.11 -14.63
CA VAL A 179 11.89 -18.70 -13.45
C VAL A 179 11.34 -20.06 -13.84
N GLN A 180 11.95 -21.13 -13.33
CA GLN A 180 11.28 -22.42 -13.28
C GLN A 180 10.12 -22.31 -12.28
N ARG A 181 8.91 -22.70 -12.68
CA ARG A 181 7.77 -22.85 -11.76
C ARG A 181 8.02 -24.05 -10.86
N ILE A 182 8.89 -23.88 -9.88
CA ILE A 182 9.16 -24.90 -8.87
C ILE A 182 7.96 -24.89 -7.92
N LYS A 183 7.42 -26.07 -7.59
CA LYS A 183 6.44 -26.17 -6.51
C LYS A 183 7.04 -25.53 -5.25
N PRO A 184 6.31 -24.65 -4.56
CA PRO A 184 6.84 -24.01 -3.36
C PRO A 184 7.34 -25.10 -2.41
N GLN A 185 8.60 -25.00 -1.96
CA GLN A 185 9.09 -25.91 -0.93
C GLN A 185 8.21 -25.72 0.30
N ILE A 186 7.69 -26.84 0.80
CA ILE A 186 7.00 -26.90 2.08
C ILE A 186 8.07 -26.65 3.14
N HIS A 187 7.87 -25.62 3.97
CA HIS A 187 8.77 -25.29 5.06
C HIS A 187 8.93 -26.47 6.02
N PRO A 188 10.12 -27.07 6.12
CA PRO A 188 10.33 -28.20 7.03
C PRO A 188 10.28 -27.79 8.51
N GLU A 189 10.40 -26.49 8.83
CA GLU A 189 10.38 -25.96 10.22
C GLU A 189 9.01 -25.44 10.69
N THR A 190 7.98 -25.41 9.83
CA THR A 190 6.65 -24.97 10.25
C THR A 190 5.97 -26.09 11.03
N THR A 191 5.99 -26.00 12.36
CA THR A 191 5.29 -26.92 13.25
C THR A 191 3.77 -26.78 13.11
N HIS A 192 3.03 -27.83 13.47
CA HIS A 192 1.56 -27.77 13.54
C HIS A 192 1.09 -26.63 14.47
N SER A 193 1.79 -26.38 15.57
CA SER A 193 1.49 -25.27 16.49
C SER A 193 1.59 -23.90 15.83
N HIS A 194 2.59 -23.67 14.97
CA HIS A 194 2.70 -22.42 14.20
C HIS A 194 1.57 -22.25 13.20
N ILE A 195 1.16 -23.33 12.52
CA ILE A 195 0.03 -23.30 11.59
C ILE A 195 -1.25 -22.90 12.32
N VAL A 196 -1.55 -23.60 13.42
CA VAL A 196 -2.72 -23.32 14.28
C VAL A 196 -2.68 -21.87 14.77
N THR A 197 -1.54 -21.40 15.27
CA THR A 197 -1.39 -20.01 15.76
C THR A 197 -1.69 -18.97 14.67
N ILE A 198 -1.24 -19.20 13.44
CA ILE A 198 -1.49 -18.28 12.32
C ILE A 198 -2.96 -18.33 11.88
N GLU A 199 -3.54 -19.53 11.82
CA GLU A 199 -4.90 -19.74 11.29
C GLU A 199 -5.98 -19.33 12.30
N ASP A 200 -5.75 -19.57 13.59
CA ASP A 200 -6.67 -19.18 14.68
C ASP A 200 -6.62 -17.68 14.98
N SER A 201 -5.52 -16.99 14.62
CA SER A 201 -5.40 -15.55 14.80
C SER A 201 -6.05 -14.79 13.62
N PRO A 202 -7.14 -14.02 13.84
CA PRO A 202 -7.76 -13.22 12.78
C PRO A 202 -6.83 -12.14 12.20
N PHE A 203 -5.82 -11.73 12.97
CA PHE A 203 -4.79 -10.81 12.51
C PHE A 203 -3.79 -11.49 11.57
N LEU A 204 -3.17 -12.59 12.01
CA LEU A 204 -2.13 -13.28 11.24
C LEU A 204 -2.71 -13.96 9.99
N SER A 205 -3.90 -14.57 10.10
CA SER A 205 -4.58 -15.22 8.97
C SER A 205 -4.91 -14.22 7.85
N ARG A 206 -5.43 -13.04 8.20
CA ARG A 206 -5.70 -11.98 7.21
C ARG A 206 -4.43 -11.41 6.60
N LEU A 207 -3.37 -11.25 7.40
CA LEU A 207 -2.07 -10.79 6.92
C LEU A 207 -1.47 -11.81 5.93
N LYS A 208 -1.46 -13.10 6.28
CA LYS A 208 -1.09 -14.23 5.40
C LYS A 208 -1.86 -14.15 4.08
N PHE A 209 -3.19 -14.05 4.13
CA PHE A 209 -4.03 -13.95 2.93
C PHE A 209 -3.64 -12.75 2.05
N LYS A 210 -3.41 -11.57 2.65
CA LYS A 210 -3.01 -10.38 1.91
C LYS A 210 -1.66 -10.57 1.20
N ILE A 211 -0.68 -11.20 1.84
CA ILE A 211 0.64 -11.46 1.24
C ILE A 211 0.53 -12.48 0.11
N ILE A 212 -0.17 -13.60 0.32
CA ILE A 212 -0.40 -14.64 -0.70
C ILE A 212 -1.02 -14.01 -1.95
N THR A 213 -2.11 -13.26 -1.79
CA THR A 213 -2.80 -12.65 -2.93
C THR A 213 -1.94 -11.63 -3.70
N ALA A 214 -0.88 -11.10 -3.08
CA ALA A 214 -0.01 -10.11 -3.70
C ALA A 214 1.21 -10.71 -4.42
N ILE A 215 1.89 -11.70 -3.81
CA ILE A 215 3.21 -12.17 -4.27
C ILE A 215 3.38 -13.69 -4.23
N ASP A 216 2.31 -14.47 -4.13
CA ASP A 216 2.42 -15.93 -4.12
C ASP A 216 3.27 -16.41 -5.32
N GLN A 217 4.22 -17.31 -5.05
CA GLN A 217 5.19 -17.86 -6.01
C GLN A 217 6.19 -16.88 -6.63
N LEU A 218 6.27 -15.64 -6.17
CA LEU A 218 7.36 -14.74 -6.54
C LEU A 218 8.70 -15.33 -6.03
N PRO A 219 9.76 -15.46 -6.84
CA PRO A 219 11.05 -15.96 -6.36
C PRO A 219 11.71 -15.02 -5.35
N ASP A 220 12.34 -15.58 -4.30
CA ASP A 220 13.06 -14.79 -3.29
C ASP A 220 14.34 -14.19 -3.90
N PRO A 221 14.52 -12.86 -3.82
CA PRO A 221 15.73 -12.21 -4.32
C PRO A 221 17.00 -12.63 -3.57
N ASN A 222 16.90 -13.24 -2.38
CA ASN A 222 18.07 -13.70 -1.61
C ASN A 222 18.43 -15.17 -1.91
N GLY A 223 17.62 -15.89 -2.68
CA GLY A 223 17.82 -17.31 -2.98
C GLY A 223 17.80 -18.24 -1.77
N LEU A 224 17.41 -17.74 -0.59
CA LEU A 224 17.36 -18.51 0.65
C LEU A 224 16.05 -19.29 0.75
N TYR A 225 14.97 -18.77 0.17
CA TYR A 225 13.70 -19.47 0.01
C TYR A 225 13.37 -19.60 -1.47
N THR A 226 12.73 -20.70 -1.88
CA THR A 226 12.29 -20.83 -3.28
C THR A 226 11.21 -19.83 -3.68
N ASN A 227 10.57 -19.14 -2.72
CA ASN A 227 9.62 -18.07 -2.97
C ASN A 227 9.65 -16.98 -1.86
N THR A 228 9.28 -15.75 -2.21
CA THR A 228 9.28 -14.57 -1.35
C THR A 228 8.23 -14.65 -0.26
N PHE A 229 7.07 -15.25 -0.53
CA PHE A 229 6.04 -15.47 0.50
C PHE A 229 6.62 -16.24 1.69
N ASN A 230 7.32 -17.35 1.42
CA ASN A 230 7.97 -18.19 2.41
C ASN A 230 9.03 -17.43 3.20
N SER A 231 9.83 -16.60 2.52
CA SER A 231 10.82 -15.73 3.17
C SER A 231 10.16 -14.76 4.16
N ILE A 232 9.04 -14.12 3.77
CA ILE A 232 8.30 -13.22 4.66
C ILE A 232 7.65 -13.99 5.82
N ILE A 233 7.03 -15.14 5.56
CA ILE A 233 6.44 -15.96 6.62
C ILE A 233 7.50 -16.35 7.64
N ASP A 234 8.66 -16.86 7.21
CA ASP A 234 9.66 -17.35 8.14
C ASP A 234 10.36 -16.22 8.93
N ARG A 235 10.86 -15.21 8.19
CA ARG A 235 11.63 -14.11 8.78
C ARG A 235 10.80 -13.09 9.53
N ALA A 236 9.63 -12.73 9.02
CA ALA A 236 8.83 -11.65 9.57
C ALA A 236 7.68 -12.12 10.46
N LEU A 237 7.21 -13.37 10.33
CA LEU A 237 6.13 -13.93 11.17
C LEU A 237 6.64 -14.99 12.13
N LEU A 238 7.16 -16.13 11.64
CA LEU A 238 7.50 -17.28 12.49
C LEU A 238 8.60 -16.97 13.51
N THR A 239 9.62 -16.20 13.12
CA THR A 239 10.67 -15.73 14.04
C THR A 239 10.11 -14.98 15.26
N HIS A 240 8.95 -14.34 15.13
CA HIS A 240 8.29 -13.62 16.23
C HIS A 240 7.26 -14.45 17.00
N LEU A 241 6.92 -15.65 16.49
CA LEU A 241 6.04 -16.61 17.17
C LEU A 241 6.82 -17.60 18.05
N LYS A 242 8.14 -17.75 17.84
CA LYS A 242 9.02 -18.67 18.59
C LYS A 242 9.17 -18.32 20.08
N THR A 243 8.77 -17.13 20.52
CA THR A 243 8.66 -16.75 21.94
C THR A 243 7.32 -17.22 22.50
N GLU A 244 7.26 -18.46 22.97
CA GLU A 244 6.05 -19.23 23.32
C GLU A 244 5.10 -18.63 24.39
N GLN A 245 5.29 -17.40 24.89
CA GLN A 245 4.52 -16.87 26.02
C GLN A 245 4.12 -15.39 25.94
N GLU A 246 4.50 -14.65 24.89
CA GLU A 246 4.16 -13.23 24.78
C GLU A 246 3.03 -12.99 23.79
N LYS A 247 2.11 -12.08 24.15
CA LYS A 247 1.09 -11.56 23.23
C LYS A 247 1.76 -11.11 21.94
N ILE A 248 1.23 -11.52 20.80
CA ILE A 248 1.73 -11.12 19.48
C ILE A 248 1.85 -9.59 19.42
N ASP A 249 3.08 -9.08 19.25
CA ASP A 249 3.35 -7.67 19.00
C ASP A 249 2.96 -7.34 17.54
N SER A 250 1.66 -7.13 17.32
CA SER A 250 1.09 -6.88 16.00
C SER A 250 1.72 -5.67 15.27
N PRO A 251 2.02 -4.53 15.94
CA PRO A 251 2.76 -3.43 15.32
C PRO A 251 4.14 -3.83 14.79
N ARG A 252 4.93 -4.57 15.57
CA ARG A 252 6.26 -5.05 15.13
C ARG A 252 6.15 -6.05 13.99
N VAL A 253 5.20 -6.98 14.08
CA VAL A 253 4.88 -7.91 13.00
C VAL A 253 4.55 -7.16 11.70
N CYS A 254 3.69 -6.15 11.75
CA CYS A 254 3.37 -5.35 10.58
C CYS A 254 4.62 -4.70 9.97
N LYS A 255 5.47 -4.06 10.78
CA LYS A 255 6.72 -3.42 10.30
C LYS A 255 7.65 -4.42 9.63
N ASN A 256 7.82 -5.60 10.21
CA ASN A 256 8.71 -6.61 9.67
C ASN A 256 8.18 -7.20 8.36
N VAL A 257 6.86 -7.44 8.28
CA VAL A 257 6.23 -7.87 7.03
C VAL A 257 6.36 -6.80 5.95
N ILE A 258 6.15 -5.53 6.28
CA ILE A 258 6.35 -4.41 5.34
C ILE A 258 7.78 -4.38 4.82
N SER A 259 8.76 -4.46 5.72
CA SER A 259 10.18 -4.40 5.34
C SER A 259 10.57 -5.57 4.43
N ALA A 260 10.19 -6.80 4.81
CA ALA A 260 10.49 -7.99 4.03
C ALA A 260 9.73 -8.01 2.68
N PHE A 261 8.50 -7.47 2.65
CA PHE A 261 7.75 -7.32 1.41
C PHE A 261 8.32 -6.22 0.51
N ALA A 262 8.80 -5.11 1.07
CA ALA A 262 9.45 -4.06 0.27
C ALA A 262 10.64 -4.64 -0.49
N ASP A 263 11.45 -5.51 0.13
CA ASP A 263 12.59 -6.17 -0.51
C ASP A 263 12.19 -7.04 -1.72
N SER A 264 10.91 -7.44 -1.84
CA SER A 264 10.41 -8.07 -3.06
C SER A 264 10.57 -7.19 -4.31
N THR A 265 10.68 -5.87 -4.17
CA THR A 265 11.00 -4.94 -5.27
C THR A 265 12.30 -5.32 -5.97
N LEU A 266 13.28 -5.85 -5.22
CA LEU A 266 14.60 -6.21 -5.74
C LEU A 266 14.57 -7.47 -6.61
N SER A 267 13.50 -8.27 -6.54
CA SER A 267 13.30 -9.42 -7.43
C SER A 267 12.95 -9.00 -8.87
N LEU A 268 12.50 -7.75 -9.08
CA LEU A 268 12.10 -7.11 -10.35
C LEU A 268 11.84 -8.08 -11.53
N PRO A 269 10.85 -8.99 -11.43
CA PRO A 269 10.62 -9.98 -12.48
C PRO A 269 10.23 -9.31 -13.78
N VAL A 270 10.70 -9.84 -14.90
CA VAL A 270 10.44 -9.30 -16.23
C VAL A 270 9.90 -10.37 -17.18
N PHE A 271 9.10 -9.94 -18.17
CA PHE A 271 8.79 -10.78 -19.33
C PHE A 271 8.76 -9.94 -20.60
N ASN A 272 9.11 -10.57 -21.72
CA ASN A 272 9.05 -9.95 -23.03
C ASN A 272 7.60 -9.86 -23.50
N ILE A 273 7.14 -8.68 -23.94
CA ILE A 273 5.76 -8.49 -24.40
C ILE A 273 5.53 -8.93 -25.85
N GLY A 274 6.55 -9.47 -26.52
CA GLY A 274 6.49 -9.96 -27.91
C GLY A 274 6.54 -8.87 -28.97
N LEU A 275 6.71 -7.60 -28.58
CA LEU A 275 6.76 -6.44 -29.48
C LEU A 275 8.06 -5.66 -29.23
N ASN A 276 8.89 -5.52 -30.28
CA ASN A 276 10.08 -4.67 -30.31
C ASN A 276 11.04 -4.83 -29.10
N GLU A 277 11.24 -6.07 -28.63
CA GLU A 277 12.09 -6.37 -27.45
C GLU A 277 11.75 -5.55 -26.20
N GLN A 278 10.50 -5.11 -26.06
CA GLN A 278 10.06 -4.40 -24.88
C GLN A 278 9.76 -5.38 -23.75
N TYR A 279 10.20 -5.02 -22.55
CA TYR A 279 9.96 -5.81 -21.35
C TYR A 279 8.95 -5.11 -20.45
N ARG A 280 8.05 -5.90 -19.87
CA ARG A 280 7.30 -5.49 -18.69
C ARG A 280 8.01 -6.02 -17.46
N TYR A 281 8.01 -5.23 -16.40
CA TYR A 281 8.51 -5.62 -15.09
C TYR A 281 7.40 -5.54 -14.04
N TRP A 282 7.52 -6.37 -13.01
CA TRP A 282 6.63 -6.35 -11.86
C TRP A 282 7.24 -5.53 -10.72
N THR A 283 6.38 -4.83 -9.98
CA THR A 283 6.75 -4.13 -8.75
C THR A 283 5.63 -4.31 -7.72
N PRO A 284 5.91 -4.17 -6.42
CA PRO A 284 4.89 -4.36 -5.39
C PRO A 284 3.77 -3.31 -5.40
N TRP A 285 3.93 -2.18 -6.09
CA TRP A 285 2.88 -1.16 -6.29
C TRP A 285 1.93 -1.45 -7.45
N GLY A 286 2.25 -2.47 -8.26
CA GLY A 286 1.49 -2.80 -9.45
C GLY A 286 0.33 -3.75 -9.18
N ILE A 287 -0.07 -4.45 -10.24
CA ILE A 287 -0.94 -5.64 -10.09
C ILE A 287 -0.23 -6.70 -9.26
N ASN A 288 -1.00 -7.62 -8.66
CA ASN A 288 -0.38 -8.76 -7.98
C ASN A 288 0.47 -9.61 -8.94
N PHE A 289 1.45 -10.31 -8.39
CA PHE A 289 2.39 -11.11 -9.16
C PHE A 289 1.70 -12.25 -9.91
N ILE A 290 0.63 -12.82 -9.35
CA ILE A 290 -0.16 -13.87 -10.00
C ILE A 290 -0.71 -13.37 -11.35
N GLU A 291 -1.31 -12.18 -11.38
CA GLU A 291 -1.84 -11.58 -12.60
C GLU A 291 -0.72 -11.18 -13.57
N PHE A 292 0.42 -10.70 -13.06
CA PHE A 292 1.59 -10.43 -13.88
C PHE A 292 2.11 -11.70 -14.58
N SER A 293 2.23 -12.81 -13.84
CA SER A 293 2.64 -14.12 -14.36
C SER A 293 1.64 -14.67 -15.38
N ARG A 294 0.33 -14.45 -15.17
CA ARG A 294 -0.71 -14.78 -16.15
C ARG A 294 -0.57 -13.97 -17.44
N GLN A 295 -0.17 -12.70 -17.37
CA GLN A 295 0.08 -11.88 -18.57
C GLN A 295 1.27 -12.41 -19.38
N ALA A 296 2.36 -12.83 -18.72
CA ALA A 296 3.49 -13.48 -19.40
C ALA A 296 3.04 -14.77 -20.12
N ALA A 297 2.24 -15.61 -19.44
CA ALA A 297 1.70 -16.83 -20.04
C ALA A 297 0.80 -16.55 -21.25
N LYS A 298 -0.05 -15.51 -21.19
CA LYS A 298 -0.87 -15.05 -22.33
C LYS A 298 -0.01 -14.57 -23.50
N ALA A 299 1.11 -13.91 -23.22
CA ALA A 299 2.10 -13.49 -24.21
C ALA A 299 2.98 -14.66 -24.73
N ARG A 300 2.80 -15.87 -24.20
CA ARG A 300 3.62 -17.06 -24.49
C ARG A 300 5.12 -16.84 -24.22
N THR A 301 5.43 -16.02 -23.22
CA THR A 301 6.81 -15.72 -22.81
C THR A 301 7.06 -16.20 -21.38
N ALA A 302 8.32 -16.49 -21.09
CA ALA A 302 8.73 -16.83 -19.74
C ALA A 302 8.89 -15.58 -18.86
N VAL A 303 8.76 -15.77 -17.55
CA VAL A 303 9.16 -14.76 -16.56
C VAL A 303 10.63 -14.99 -16.23
N PHE A 304 11.40 -13.92 -16.19
CA PHE A 304 12.81 -13.93 -15.84
C PHE A 304 13.03 -13.08 -14.58
N VAL A 305 13.96 -13.50 -13.72
CA VAL A 305 14.35 -12.78 -12.49
C VAL A 305 15.86 -12.51 -12.50
N PRO A 306 16.31 -11.37 -11.95
CA PRO A 306 17.70 -11.00 -11.93
C PRO A 306 18.50 -11.96 -11.05
N ASP A 307 19.82 -12.07 -11.31
CA ASP A 307 20.70 -12.74 -10.36
C ASP A 307 20.73 -11.99 -9.01
N VAL A 308 20.84 -12.77 -7.92
CA VAL A 308 20.86 -12.26 -6.54
C VAL A 308 21.92 -11.18 -6.39
N GLY A 309 21.54 -10.04 -5.78
CA GLY A 309 22.44 -8.93 -5.47
C GLY A 309 22.73 -7.97 -6.63
N GLN A 310 22.18 -8.17 -7.84
CA GLN A 310 22.37 -7.21 -8.93
C GLN A 310 21.54 -5.94 -8.78
N ILE A 311 20.44 -6.00 -8.02
CA ILE A 311 19.53 -4.89 -7.78
C ILE A 311 19.50 -4.61 -6.29
N GLU A 312 19.77 -3.36 -5.94
CA GLU A 312 19.86 -2.92 -4.55
C GLU A 312 19.05 -1.64 -4.34
N TRP A 313 18.67 -1.37 -3.10
CA TRP A 313 18.14 -0.07 -2.72
C TRP A 313 19.22 1.01 -2.86
N LYS A 314 18.85 2.21 -3.31
CA LYS A 314 19.79 3.34 -3.38
C LYS A 314 20.29 3.80 -2.01
N SER A 315 19.40 3.82 -1.03
CA SER A 315 19.73 4.12 0.38
C SER A 315 18.63 3.57 1.29
N ALA A 316 18.88 3.61 2.61
CA ALA A 316 17.88 3.26 3.62
C ALA A 316 16.62 4.15 3.52
N GLU A 317 16.75 5.42 3.14
CA GLU A 317 15.62 6.34 2.98
C GLU A 317 14.74 5.95 1.78
N HIS A 318 15.34 5.43 0.71
CA HIS A 318 14.59 4.91 -0.43
C HIS A 318 13.78 3.67 -0.05
N LYS A 319 14.39 2.79 0.74
CA LYS A 319 13.70 1.64 1.32
C LYS A 319 12.57 2.08 2.25
N GLU A 320 12.81 3.04 3.14
CA GLU A 320 11.79 3.57 4.07
C GLU A 320 10.59 4.16 3.32
N LEU A 321 10.81 4.97 2.27
CA LEU A 321 9.69 5.49 1.46
C LEU A 321 8.90 4.34 0.85
N ALA A 322 9.60 3.35 0.29
CA ALA A 322 8.97 2.19 -0.32
C ALA A 322 8.12 1.43 0.70
N GLU A 323 8.67 1.14 1.89
CA GLU A 323 7.97 0.50 3.01
C GLU A 323 6.69 1.25 3.39
N LEU A 324 6.79 2.56 3.64
CA LEU A 324 5.65 3.39 4.03
C LEU A 324 4.56 3.45 2.95
N SER A 325 4.97 3.49 1.69
CA SER A 325 4.06 3.52 0.55
C SER A 325 3.36 2.18 0.29
N LEU A 326 3.84 1.08 0.85
CA LEU A 326 3.26 -0.25 0.64
C LEU A 326 2.20 -0.61 1.67
N ILE A 327 2.06 0.14 2.77
CA ILE A 327 1.16 -0.19 3.88
C ILE A 327 -0.26 -0.58 3.42
N ASP A 328 -0.92 0.22 2.57
CA ASP A 328 -2.29 -0.07 2.08
C ASP A 328 -2.36 -1.35 1.23
N GLN A 329 -1.26 -1.67 0.55
CA GLN A 329 -1.17 -2.83 -0.34
C GLN A 329 -1.00 -4.15 0.40
N ILE A 330 -0.36 -4.16 1.57
CA ILE A 330 0.00 -5.40 2.30
C ILE A 330 -0.66 -5.56 3.66
N ILE A 331 -0.95 -4.47 4.37
CA ILE A 331 -1.62 -4.56 5.67
C ILE A 331 -3.12 -4.46 5.46
N PRO A 332 -3.94 -5.38 6.00
CA PRO A 332 -5.38 -5.24 5.95
C PRO A 332 -5.85 -3.90 6.56
N LYS A 333 -6.77 -3.20 5.89
CA LYS A 333 -7.21 -1.84 6.28
C LYS A 333 -7.61 -1.68 7.74
N GLN A 334 -8.26 -2.69 8.32
CA GLN A 334 -8.67 -2.72 9.72
C GLN A 334 -7.51 -2.70 10.72
N TYR A 335 -6.26 -2.90 10.28
CA TYR A 335 -5.06 -2.95 11.10
C TYR A 335 -4.09 -1.79 10.83
N HIS A 336 -4.37 -0.89 9.88
CA HIS A 336 -3.46 0.24 9.59
C HIS A 336 -3.25 1.17 10.80
N TRP A 337 -4.19 1.22 11.74
CA TRP A 337 -4.06 1.98 12.97
C TRP A 337 -2.91 1.49 13.88
N LEU A 338 -2.49 0.22 13.76
CA LEU A 338 -1.30 -0.31 14.44
C LEU A 338 -0.02 0.40 13.98
N LEU A 339 -0.06 0.98 12.78
CA LEU A 339 1.03 1.74 12.17
C LEU A 339 0.82 3.25 12.27
N GLY A 340 -0.16 3.70 13.06
CA GLY A 340 -0.43 5.13 13.23
C GLY A 340 -1.22 5.78 12.08
N ILE A 341 -1.75 5.01 11.14
CA ILE A 341 -2.65 5.54 10.09
C ILE A 341 -4.08 5.65 10.65
N PRO A 342 -4.68 6.86 10.69
CA PRO A 342 -6.04 7.02 11.21
C PRO A 342 -7.07 6.60 10.16
N THR A 343 -7.72 5.45 10.34
CA THR A 343 -8.65 4.87 9.35
C THR A 343 -10.13 5.16 9.58
N MET A 344 -10.52 5.74 10.72
CA MET A 344 -11.89 6.09 11.08
C MET A 344 -11.92 7.43 11.84
N TRP A 345 -12.85 8.32 11.49
CA TRP A 345 -13.01 9.62 12.15
C TRP A 345 -13.51 9.50 13.62
N ARG A 346 -14.17 8.38 13.97
CA ARG A 346 -14.60 8.06 15.35
C ARG A 346 -13.52 7.43 16.24
N ASN A 347 -12.27 7.32 15.80
CA ASN A 347 -11.19 7.11 16.75
C ASN A 347 -10.89 8.44 17.44
N ASN A 348 -11.57 8.69 18.57
CA ASN A 348 -11.02 9.56 19.60
C ASN A 348 -9.58 9.09 19.85
N TYR A 349 -8.61 9.96 19.57
CA TYR A 349 -7.18 9.66 19.43
C TYR A 349 -6.56 9.23 20.75
N CYS A 350 -6.86 8.00 21.10
CA CYS A 350 -6.39 7.30 22.26
C CYS A 350 -4.98 6.76 21.99
N ASN A 351 -4.10 6.73 22.98
CA ASN A 351 -2.85 5.96 22.93
C ASN A 351 -3.15 4.44 22.82
N HIS A 352 -2.13 3.57 22.70
CA HIS A 352 -2.37 2.12 22.54
C HIS A 352 -3.29 1.57 23.64
N ASP A 353 -3.06 1.97 24.89
CA ASP A 353 -3.85 1.53 26.04
C ASP A 353 -5.29 2.05 26.01
N GLN A 354 -5.47 3.31 25.64
CA GLN A 354 -6.80 3.93 25.51
C GLN A 354 -7.58 3.36 24.29
N ARG A 355 -6.89 2.96 23.21
CA ARG A 355 -7.51 2.26 22.06
C ARG A 355 -7.90 0.84 22.43
N LEU A 356 -7.07 0.15 23.21
CA LEU A 356 -7.35 -1.16 23.76
C LEU A 356 -8.55 -1.12 24.72
N ALA A 357 -8.68 -0.04 25.51
CA ALA A 357 -9.81 0.21 26.39
C ALA A 357 -11.12 0.42 25.61
N LEU A 358 -11.13 1.30 24.61
CA LEU A 358 -12.29 1.52 23.73
C LEU A 358 -12.70 0.25 22.97
N PHE A 359 -11.74 -0.55 22.51
CA PHE A 359 -12.03 -1.82 21.84
C PHE A 359 -12.64 -2.85 22.80
N ARG A 360 -12.21 -2.89 24.07
CA ARG A 360 -12.81 -3.75 25.11
C ARG A 360 -14.23 -3.30 25.46
N GLU A 361 -14.44 -2.00 25.63
CA GLU A 361 -15.75 -1.39 25.94
C GLU A 361 -16.76 -1.65 24.80
N TRP A 362 -16.33 -1.57 23.54
CA TRP A 362 -17.15 -1.93 22.38
C TRP A 362 -17.48 -3.43 22.30
N ARG A 363 -16.56 -4.31 22.70
CA ARG A 363 -16.79 -5.77 22.75
C ARG A 363 -17.81 -6.15 23.82
N GLU A 364 -17.73 -5.52 24.99
CA GLU A 364 -18.68 -5.73 26.10
C GLU A 364 -20.07 -5.15 25.80
N SER A 365 -20.14 -4.00 25.13
CA SER A 365 -21.41 -3.33 24.78
C SER A 365 -22.21 -4.04 23.69
N ASN A 366 -21.56 -4.87 22.86
CA ASN A 366 -22.19 -5.57 21.74
C ASN A 366 -22.32 -7.09 21.94
N GLY A 367 -22.07 -7.58 23.16
CA GLY A 367 -22.33 -8.99 23.53
C GLY A 367 -21.48 -10.04 22.80
N CYS A 368 -20.39 -9.66 22.14
CA CYS A 368 -19.47 -10.59 21.46
C CYS A 368 -18.34 -11.03 22.42
N GLY A 369 -18.73 -11.55 23.58
CA GLY A 369 -17.86 -12.20 24.56
C GLY A 369 -17.52 -13.62 24.11
#